data_AF-T0PC37-F1
#
_entry.id   AF-T0PC37-F1
#
_cell.length_a   1.000
_cell.length_b   1.000
_cell.length_c   1.000
_cell.angle_alpha   90.00
_cell.angle_beta   90.00
_cell.angle_gamma   90.00
#
_symmetry.space_group_name_H-M   'P 1'
#
loop_
_entity.id
_entity.type
_entity.pdbx_description
1 polymer ?
#
loop_
_entity_poly.entity_id
_entity_poly.type
_entity_poly.pdbx_seq_one_letter_code
_entity_poly.pdbx_strand_id
1 'polypeptide(L)'
;MIKRAMVIGLAGLLLGACSSVPKELAYEPANQLVAYQPGLVGQEGKPARWSGVISAVHNKANQSVVEVVYLPLKSNGVPEQTEQSPGRFLAIMKGFVDPTLYAKGRSLTVLGTIDKPVDSQIGEHKYRFSVLNANSSKLWPPVKEVEIRYMDPYFYDPFYDPFWPRRHYSRW
;
A
#
# COMPACT_ATOMS: atom_id res chain seq x y z
N MET A 1 37.13 3.92 30.52
CA MET A 1 36.83 3.10 29.32
C MET A 1 35.42 2.49 29.34
N ILE A 2 34.89 2.06 30.50
CA ILE A 2 33.53 1.48 30.66
C ILE A 2 32.38 2.43 30.26
N LYS A 3 32.48 3.74 30.52
CA LYS A 3 31.43 4.72 30.16
C LYS A 3 31.20 4.83 28.65
N ARG A 4 32.24 4.65 27.81
CA ARG A 4 32.10 4.69 26.34
C ARG A 4 31.45 3.41 25.79
N ALA A 5 31.77 2.25 26.37
CA ALA A 5 31.14 0.98 26.01
C ALA A 5 29.64 0.96 26.38
N MET A 6 29.27 1.59 27.50
CA MET A 6 27.87 1.68 27.93
C MET A 6 27.03 2.60 27.02
N VAL A 7 27.61 3.69 26.51
CA VAL A 7 26.94 4.59 25.55
C VAL A 7 26.75 3.91 24.19
N ILE A 8 27.73 3.11 23.74
CA ILE A 8 27.63 2.35 22.49
C ILE A 8 26.59 1.22 22.60
N GLY A 9 26.53 0.53 23.74
CA GLY A 9 25.51 -0.49 24.01
C GLY A 9 24.08 0.08 24.07
N LEU A 10 23.90 1.27 24.66
CA LEU A 10 22.61 1.94 24.74
C LEU A 10 22.17 2.51 23.38
N ALA A 11 23.11 2.99 22.54
CA ALA A 11 22.83 3.42 21.18
C ALA A 11 22.43 2.26 20.25
N GLY A 12 22.97 1.06 20.48
CA GLY A 12 22.58 -0.16 19.73
C GLY A 12 21.13 -0.59 19.97
N LEU A 13 20.60 -0.41 21.19
CA LEU A 13 19.20 -0.75 21.51
C LEU A 13 18.17 0.20 20.87
N LEU A 14 18.57 1.42 20.52
CA LEU A 14 17.68 2.43 19.94
C LEU A 14 17.52 2.31 18.42
N LEU A 15 18.27 1.42 17.75
CA LEU A 15 18.20 1.19 16.31
C LEU A 15 17.17 0.13 15.90
N GLY A 16 16.43 -0.45 16.86
CA GLY A 16 15.39 -1.46 16.63
C GLY A 16 14.06 -0.93 16.10
N ALA A 17 14.01 0.28 15.55
CA ALA A 17 12.82 0.82 14.87
C ALA A 17 12.68 0.20 13.47
N CYS A 18 12.68 -1.13 13.37
CA CYS A 18 12.29 -1.80 12.14
C CYS A 18 10.80 -1.52 11.94
N SER A 19 10.50 -0.78 10.88
CA SER A 19 9.17 -0.58 10.31
C SER A 19 8.32 -1.84 10.43
N SER A 20 7.48 -1.89 11.47
CA SER A 20 6.77 -3.10 11.84
C SER A 20 5.51 -3.25 10.98
N VAL A 21 5.32 -4.45 10.44
CA VAL A 21 4.05 -4.81 9.82
C VAL A 21 2.96 -4.74 10.89
N PRO A 22 1.78 -4.16 10.60
CA PRO A 22 0.66 -4.13 11.54
C PRO A 22 0.34 -5.52 12.10
N LYS A 23 -0.01 -5.60 13.39
CA LYS A 23 -0.27 -6.87 14.09
C LYS A 23 -1.29 -7.77 13.38
N GLU A 24 -2.28 -7.16 12.73
CA GLU A 24 -3.30 -7.85 11.94
C GLU A 24 -2.73 -8.59 10.71
N LEU A 25 -1.60 -8.12 10.17
CA LEU A 25 -0.93 -8.66 8.98
C LEU A 25 0.36 -9.42 9.33
N ALA A 26 0.64 -9.60 10.62
CA ALA A 26 1.75 -10.38 11.10
C ALA A 26 1.45 -11.88 10.93
N TYR A 27 2.41 -12.62 10.39
CA TYR A 27 2.34 -14.06 10.24
C TYR A 27 3.71 -14.64 10.61
N GLU A 28 3.70 -15.62 11.50
CA GLU A 28 4.92 -16.29 11.97
C GLU A 28 4.84 -17.80 11.68
N PRO A 29 5.86 -18.37 11.02
CA PRO A 29 7.05 -17.72 10.46
C PRO A 29 6.78 -17.09 9.08
N ALA A 30 7.29 -15.89 8.84
CA ALA A 30 7.03 -15.12 7.61
C ALA A 30 7.54 -15.80 6.31
N ASN A 31 8.51 -16.72 6.42
CA ASN A 31 9.06 -17.46 5.29
C ASN A 31 8.09 -18.47 4.65
N GLN A 32 7.00 -18.82 5.33
CA GLN A 32 5.96 -19.70 4.80
C GLN A 32 4.99 -18.97 3.87
N LEU A 33 5.00 -17.63 3.87
CA LEU A 33 4.11 -16.84 3.03
C LEU A 33 4.45 -17.02 1.55
N VAL A 34 3.46 -17.45 0.78
CA VAL A 34 3.60 -17.65 -0.66
C VAL A 34 3.50 -16.30 -1.38
N ALA A 35 4.52 -15.99 -2.18
CA ALA A 35 4.51 -14.85 -3.07
C ALA A 35 3.40 -14.97 -4.14
N TYR A 36 3.02 -13.86 -4.76
CA TYR A 36 1.91 -13.84 -5.71
C TYR A 36 2.11 -14.76 -6.91
N GLN A 37 3.26 -14.67 -7.60
CA GLN A 37 3.51 -15.42 -8.83
C GLN A 37 3.44 -16.95 -8.63
N PRO A 38 4.11 -17.53 -7.61
CA PRO A 38 3.94 -18.96 -7.31
C PRO A 38 2.51 -19.32 -6.88
N GLY A 39 1.80 -18.41 -6.21
CA GLY A 39 0.42 -18.60 -5.78
C GLY A 39 -0.60 -18.68 -6.92
N LEU A 40 -0.20 -18.33 -8.15
CA LEU A 40 -1.04 -18.53 -9.35
C LEU A 40 -1.23 -20.01 -9.70
N VAL A 41 -0.29 -20.88 -9.29
CA VAL A 41 -0.27 -22.29 -9.70
C VAL A 41 0.10 -23.21 -8.53
N GLY A 42 -0.86 -24.01 -8.05
CA GLY A 42 -0.57 -25.19 -7.22
C GLY A 42 -0.07 -24.91 -5.80
N GLN A 43 -0.56 -23.86 -5.14
CA GLN A 43 -0.23 -23.51 -3.75
C GLN A 43 -1.46 -23.47 -2.83
N GLU A 44 -2.52 -24.20 -3.18
CA GLU A 44 -3.74 -24.30 -2.40
C GLU A 44 -3.46 -24.71 -0.95
N GLY A 45 -4.18 -24.10 -0.01
CA GLY A 45 -4.04 -24.32 1.43
C GLY A 45 -2.85 -23.61 2.09
N LYS A 46 -1.90 -23.04 1.32
CA LYS A 46 -0.76 -22.32 1.89
C LYS A 46 -1.12 -20.89 2.29
N PRO A 47 -0.46 -20.35 3.34
CA PRO A 47 -0.67 -18.96 3.75
C PRO A 47 -0.04 -18.01 2.73
N ALA A 48 -0.69 -16.89 2.48
CA ALA A 48 -0.20 -15.83 1.62
C ALA A 48 -0.61 -14.46 2.13
N ARG A 49 0.26 -13.47 1.91
CA ARG A 49 0.00 -12.08 2.22
C ARG A 49 0.16 -11.24 0.96
N TRP A 50 -0.97 -10.83 0.39
CA TRP A 50 -1.00 -10.08 -0.86
C TRP A 50 -1.60 -8.70 -0.64
N SER A 51 -1.18 -7.77 -1.48
CA SER A 51 -1.58 -6.37 -1.42
C SER A 51 -2.02 -5.89 -2.78
N GLY A 52 -2.74 -4.78 -2.80
CA GLY A 52 -3.20 -4.19 -4.03
C GLY A 52 -4.16 -3.04 -3.85
N VAL A 53 -4.81 -2.71 -4.96
CA VAL A 53 -5.86 -1.70 -5.03
C VAL A 53 -7.18 -2.38 -5.37
N ILE A 54 -8.25 -2.00 -4.68
CA ILE A 54 -9.58 -2.56 -4.88
C ILE A 54 -10.12 -2.12 -6.25
N SER A 55 -10.55 -3.09 -7.06
CA SER A 55 -11.23 -2.86 -8.34
C SER A 55 -12.74 -2.92 -8.18
N ALA A 56 -13.25 -3.90 -7.44
CA ALA A 56 -14.67 -4.13 -7.25
C ALA A 56 -14.96 -4.89 -5.94
N VAL A 57 -16.19 -4.78 -5.45
CA VAL A 57 -16.71 -5.52 -4.30
C VAL A 57 -18.04 -6.15 -4.69
N HIS A 58 -18.17 -7.45 -4.47
CA HIS A 58 -19.37 -8.23 -4.75
C HIS A 58 -19.83 -8.95 -3.48
N ASN A 59 -20.93 -8.49 -2.90
CA ASN A 59 -21.49 -9.09 -1.70
C ASN A 59 -22.39 -10.27 -2.09
N LYS A 60 -22.14 -11.42 -1.47
CA LYS A 60 -22.97 -12.63 -1.53
C LYS A 60 -23.69 -12.81 -0.21
N ALA A 61 -24.59 -13.79 -0.13
CA ALA A 61 -25.41 -14.04 1.05
C ALA A 61 -24.63 -14.15 2.37
N ASN A 62 -23.47 -14.83 2.38
CA ASN A 62 -22.69 -15.11 3.60
C ASN A 62 -21.26 -14.57 3.58
N GLN A 63 -20.83 -13.97 2.46
CA GLN A 63 -19.44 -13.56 2.25
C GLN A 63 -19.35 -12.45 1.22
N SER A 64 -18.26 -11.70 1.27
CA SER A 64 -17.95 -10.64 0.31
C SER A 64 -16.75 -11.03 -0.52
N VAL A 65 -16.84 -10.82 -1.83
CA VAL A 65 -15.76 -11.06 -2.78
C VAL A 65 -15.19 -9.72 -3.19
N VAL A 66 -13.96 -9.44 -2.76
CA VAL A 66 -13.26 -8.21 -3.12
C VAL A 66 -12.27 -8.54 -4.23
N GLU A 67 -12.46 -7.92 -5.40
CA GLU A 67 -11.51 -8.02 -6.50
C GLU A 67 -10.40 -6.99 -6.32
N VAL A 68 -9.16 -7.48 -6.28
CA VAL A 68 -7.98 -6.67 -5.98
C VAL A 68 -6.97 -6.79 -7.12
N VAL A 69 -6.54 -5.63 -7.64
CA VAL A 69 -5.39 -5.53 -8.55
C VAL A 69 -4.14 -5.67 -7.73
N TYR A 70 -3.36 -6.74 -7.94
CA TYR A 70 -2.18 -7.00 -7.14
C TYR A 70 -1.14 -5.89 -7.33
N LEU A 71 -0.57 -5.44 -6.22
CA LEU A 71 0.60 -4.57 -6.18
C LEU A 71 1.64 -5.16 -5.23
N PRO A 72 2.95 -4.99 -5.52
CA PRO A 72 4.02 -5.39 -4.62
C PRO A 72 3.84 -4.81 -3.22
N LEU A 73 4.26 -5.57 -2.21
CA LEU A 73 4.16 -5.15 -0.81
C LEU A 73 5.47 -4.50 -0.38
N LYS A 74 5.40 -3.31 0.25
CA LYS A 74 6.55 -2.73 0.97
C LYS A 74 6.82 -3.51 2.25
N SER A 75 8.02 -3.32 2.83
CA SER A 75 8.40 -3.96 4.10
C SER A 75 7.44 -3.68 5.26
N ASN A 76 6.72 -2.55 5.22
CA ASN A 76 5.72 -2.13 6.21
C ASN A 76 4.31 -2.71 5.97
N GLY A 77 4.11 -3.51 4.92
CA GLY A 77 2.81 -4.08 4.58
C GLY A 77 1.90 -3.18 3.72
N VAL A 78 2.35 -1.97 3.34
CA VAL A 78 1.62 -1.06 2.46
C VAL A 78 1.82 -1.48 1.00
N PRO A 79 0.77 -1.46 0.15
CA PRO A 79 0.95 -1.67 -1.29
C PRO A 79 1.85 -0.59 -1.90
N GLU A 80 2.81 -0.98 -2.71
CA GLU A 80 3.63 -0.09 -3.52
C GLU A 80 2.89 0.29 -4.80
N GLN A 81 2.72 1.58 -5.04
CA GLN A 81 2.06 2.07 -6.25
C GLN A 81 2.99 1.88 -7.45
N THR A 82 2.55 1.06 -8.40
CA THR A 82 3.27 0.77 -9.65
C THR A 82 2.31 0.87 -10.82
N GLU A 83 2.77 1.32 -11.99
CA GLU A 83 1.94 1.40 -13.19
C GLU A 83 1.60 0.03 -13.78
N GLN A 84 2.44 -0.96 -13.51
CA GLN A 84 2.26 -2.34 -13.97
C GLN A 84 1.82 -3.23 -12.81
N SER A 85 0.80 -4.05 -13.06
CA SER A 85 0.34 -5.10 -12.16
C SER A 85 0.51 -6.46 -12.82
N PRO A 86 1.07 -7.46 -12.12
CA PRO A 86 1.18 -8.83 -12.62
C PRO A 86 -0.17 -9.57 -12.65
N GLY A 87 -1.26 -9.02 -12.08
CA GLY A 87 -2.60 -9.59 -12.23
C GLY A 87 -3.60 -9.19 -11.14
N ARG A 88 -4.72 -9.92 -11.09
CA ARG A 88 -5.79 -9.70 -10.12
C ARG A 88 -6.08 -10.97 -9.33
N PHE A 89 -6.45 -10.80 -8.07
CA PHE A 89 -6.92 -11.88 -7.21
C PHE A 89 -8.24 -11.52 -6.54
N LEU A 90 -8.95 -12.56 -6.09
CA LEU A 90 -10.18 -12.41 -5.32
C LEU A 90 -9.87 -12.66 -3.84
N ALA A 91 -10.13 -11.65 -3.01
CA ALA A 91 -10.11 -11.80 -1.56
C ALA A 91 -11.52 -12.14 -1.06
N ILE A 92 -11.69 -13.34 -0.51
CA ILE A 92 -12.96 -13.79 0.06
C ILE A 92 -12.99 -13.41 1.53
N MET A 93 -13.86 -12.47 1.89
CA MET A 93 -14.02 -11.99 3.26
C MET A 93 -15.31 -12.55 3.85
N LYS A 94 -15.26 -13.03 5.10
CA LYS A 94 -16.44 -13.55 5.80
C LYS A 94 -17.40 -12.40 6.13
N GLY A 95 -18.69 -12.61 5.87
CA GLY A 95 -19.73 -11.62 6.14
C GLY A 95 -19.80 -10.49 5.10
N PHE A 96 -20.43 -9.38 5.51
CA PHE A 96 -20.67 -8.21 4.68
C PHE A 96 -19.50 -7.22 4.75
N VAL A 97 -19.07 -6.74 3.58
CA VAL A 97 -18.11 -5.64 3.42
C VAL A 97 -18.83 -4.46 2.78
N ASP A 98 -18.73 -3.28 3.41
CA ASP A 98 -19.35 -2.06 2.89
C ASP A 98 -18.57 -1.57 1.65
N PRO A 99 -19.20 -1.57 0.44
CA PRO A 99 -18.55 -1.11 -0.78
C PRO A 99 -18.16 0.38 -0.76
N THR A 100 -18.78 1.17 0.12
CA THR A 100 -18.47 2.60 0.30
C THR A 100 -17.14 2.79 1.01
N LEU A 101 -16.84 1.94 2.01
CA LEU A 101 -15.56 1.96 2.70
C LEU A 101 -14.46 1.29 1.87
N TYR A 102 -14.78 0.13 1.29
CA TYR A 102 -13.93 -0.65 0.39
C TYR A 102 -14.11 -0.18 -1.07
N ALA A 103 -14.18 1.13 -1.26
CA ALA A 103 -14.38 1.73 -2.56
C ALA A 103 -13.25 1.39 -3.52
N LYS A 104 -13.57 1.42 -4.82
CA LYS A 104 -12.60 1.30 -5.90
C LYS A 104 -11.47 2.33 -5.74
N GLY A 105 -10.23 1.91 -5.96
CA GLY A 105 -9.04 2.78 -5.82
C GLY A 105 -8.42 2.78 -4.42
N ARG A 106 -9.07 2.18 -3.42
CA ARG A 106 -8.54 2.07 -2.06
C ARG A 106 -7.48 0.97 -1.97
N SER A 107 -6.42 1.23 -1.21
CA SER A 107 -5.34 0.27 -0.94
C SER A 107 -5.75 -0.76 0.11
N LEU A 108 -5.54 -2.04 -0.18
CA LEU A 108 -5.89 -3.16 0.68
C LEU A 108 -4.71 -4.14 0.78
N THR A 109 -4.44 -4.62 1.99
CA THR A 109 -3.55 -5.76 2.22
C THR A 109 -4.34 -6.87 2.89
N VAL A 110 -4.18 -8.10 2.41
CA VAL A 110 -4.92 -9.28 2.87
C VAL A 110 -3.92 -10.37 3.27
N LEU A 111 -4.16 -10.97 4.43
CA LEU A 111 -3.47 -12.17 4.89
C LEU A 111 -4.50 -13.30 4.97
N GLY A 112 -4.17 -14.43 4.36
CA GLY A 112 -5.13 -15.51 4.20
C GLY A 112 -4.51 -16.80 3.70
N THR A 113 -5.36 -17.74 3.32
CA THR A 113 -4.95 -19.02 2.72
C THR A 113 -5.38 -19.06 1.26
N ILE A 114 -4.47 -19.50 0.38
CA ILE A 114 -4.74 -19.66 -1.04
C ILE A 114 -5.80 -20.76 -1.22
N ASP A 115 -6.82 -20.47 -2.02
CA ASP A 115 -7.86 -21.42 -2.39
C ASP A 115 -7.75 -21.77 -3.89
N LYS A 116 -8.61 -22.67 -4.35
CA LYS A 116 -8.73 -23.06 -5.75
C LYS A 116 -8.94 -21.83 -6.62
N PRO A 117 -8.20 -21.70 -7.73
CA PRO A 117 -8.41 -20.62 -8.68
C PRO A 117 -9.80 -20.74 -9.30
N VAL A 118 -10.39 -19.59 -9.61
CA VAL A 118 -11.74 -19.50 -10.19
C VAL A 118 -11.63 -18.89 -11.58
N ASP A 119 -12.11 -19.62 -12.58
CA ASP A 119 -12.27 -19.11 -13.93
C ASP A 119 -13.50 -18.20 -13.98
N SER A 120 -13.31 -16.97 -14.44
CA SER A 120 -14.35 -15.95 -14.57
C SER A 120 -13.98 -15.05 -15.75
N GLN A 121 -14.48 -13.81 -15.77
CA GLN A 121 -14.19 -12.83 -16.80
C GLN A 121 -13.95 -11.45 -16.21
N ILE A 122 -13.09 -10.68 -16.88
CA ILE A 122 -12.92 -9.24 -16.68
C ILE A 122 -13.49 -8.57 -17.93
N GLY A 123 -14.66 -7.95 -17.78
CA GLY A 123 -15.45 -7.56 -18.97
C GLY A 123 -15.79 -8.80 -19.79
N GLU A 124 -15.36 -8.84 -21.04
CA GLU A 124 -15.58 -9.96 -21.96
C GLU A 124 -14.39 -10.93 -22.05
N HIS A 125 -13.27 -10.62 -21.39
CA HIS A 125 -12.07 -11.45 -21.43
C HIS A 125 -12.12 -12.53 -20.35
N LYS A 126 -12.01 -13.80 -20.75
CA LYS A 126 -11.83 -14.92 -19.82
C LYS A 126 -10.56 -14.71 -18.99
N TYR A 127 -10.69 -14.80 -17.68
CA TYR A 127 -9.62 -14.57 -16.73
C TYR A 127 -9.69 -15.59 -15.60
N ARG A 128 -8.54 -16.18 -15.25
CA ARG A 128 -8.40 -17.12 -14.15
C ARG A 128 -7.88 -16.40 -12.92
N PHE A 129 -8.75 -16.20 -11.93
CA PHE A 129 -8.40 -15.52 -10.70
C PHE A 129 -7.75 -16.49 -9.71
N SER A 130 -6.65 -16.07 -9.09
CA SER A 130 -6.24 -16.65 -7.81
C SER A 130 -7.20 -16.20 -6.72
N VAL A 131 -7.50 -17.11 -5.81
CA VAL A 131 -8.43 -16.85 -4.71
C VAL A 131 -7.68 -16.92 -3.40
N LEU A 132 -7.93 -15.95 -2.54
CA LEU A 132 -7.37 -15.87 -1.20
C LEU A 132 -8.52 -15.78 -0.19
N ASN A 133 -8.67 -16.79 0.65
CA ASN A 133 -9.60 -16.76 1.77
C ASN A 133 -8.99 -15.89 2.87
N ALA A 134 -9.58 -14.71 3.10
CA ALA A 134 -9.04 -13.71 4.01
C ALA A 134 -9.25 -14.14 5.47
N ASN A 135 -8.16 -14.29 6.20
CA ASN A 135 -8.17 -14.47 7.64
C ASN A 135 -8.14 -13.10 8.35
N SER A 136 -7.33 -12.19 7.82
CA SER A 136 -7.27 -10.80 8.24
C SER A 136 -7.01 -9.89 7.04
N SER A 137 -7.41 -8.62 7.17
CA SER A 137 -7.20 -7.63 6.13
C SER A 137 -7.00 -6.26 6.75
N LYS A 138 -6.28 -5.40 6.04
CA LYS A 138 -6.07 -4.00 6.43
C LYS A 138 -6.38 -3.08 5.26
N LEU A 139 -7.39 -2.25 5.45
CA LEU A 139 -7.74 -1.17 4.54
C LEU A 139 -6.94 0.07 4.89
N TRP A 140 -6.12 0.56 3.96
CA TRP A 140 -5.25 1.70 4.21
C TRP A 140 -6.01 3.02 4.03
N PRO A 141 -5.64 4.09 4.77
CA PRO A 141 -6.18 5.42 4.53
C PRO A 141 -5.87 5.87 3.09
N PRO A 142 -6.70 6.73 2.49
CA PRO A 142 -6.43 7.23 1.16
C PRO A 142 -5.11 8.03 1.20
N VAL A 143 -4.29 7.88 0.15
CA VAL A 143 -3.08 8.69 0.01
C VAL A 143 -3.55 10.12 -0.18
N LYS A 144 -3.26 11.00 0.79
CA LYS A 144 -3.52 12.42 0.64
C LYS A 144 -2.49 12.97 -0.33
N GLU A 145 -2.93 13.48 -1.46
CA GLU A 145 -2.10 14.35 -2.27
C GLU A 145 -1.80 15.59 -1.42
N VAL A 146 -0.55 15.71 -0.99
CA VAL A 146 -0.10 16.90 -0.28
C VAL A 146 0.19 17.92 -1.35
N GLU A 147 -0.65 18.95 -1.43
CA GLU A 147 -0.33 20.13 -2.22
C GLU A 147 0.91 20.77 -1.60
N ILE A 148 2.07 20.59 -2.24
CA ILE A 148 3.29 21.28 -1.84
C ILE A 148 3.12 22.73 -2.25
N ARG A 149 2.67 23.57 -1.32
CA ARG A 149 2.71 25.01 -1.51
C ARG A 149 4.16 25.45 -1.48
N TYR A 150 4.75 25.62 -2.66
CA TYR A 150 6.03 26.29 -2.81
C TYR A 150 5.84 27.74 -2.40
N MET A 151 6.26 28.08 -1.18
CA MET A 151 6.39 29.46 -0.78
C MET A 151 7.65 30.00 -1.48
N ASP A 152 7.45 30.95 -2.39
CA ASP A 152 8.56 31.59 -3.11
C ASP A 152 9.53 32.21 -2.09
N PRO A 153 10.81 31.77 -2.05
CA PRO A 153 11.79 32.28 -1.08
C PRO A 153 12.09 33.77 -1.20
N TYR A 154 11.72 34.42 -2.31
CA TYR A 154 12.10 35.80 -2.62
C TYR A 154 11.09 36.86 -2.16
N PHE A 155 9.98 36.47 -1.52
CA PHE A 155 8.96 37.43 -1.09
C PHE A 155 9.32 38.22 0.18
N TYR A 156 10.51 38.01 0.74
CA TYR A 156 11.01 38.74 1.91
C TYR A 156 12.43 39.27 1.64
N ASP A 157 12.57 40.11 0.62
CA ASP A 157 13.74 40.99 0.50
C ASP A 157 13.43 42.29 1.27
N PRO A 158 14.07 42.56 2.43
CA PRO A 158 13.84 43.78 3.20
C PRO A 158 14.27 45.06 2.46
N PHE A 159 14.94 44.93 1.31
CA PHE A 159 15.43 46.03 0.49
C PHE A 159 14.59 46.28 -0.77
N TYR A 160 13.51 45.53 -0.98
CA TYR A 160 12.57 45.78 -2.08
C TYR A 160 11.59 46.89 -1.69
N ASP A 161 11.92 48.14 -2.01
CA ASP A 161 10.99 49.28 -1.92
C ASP A 161 10.23 49.44 -3.26
N PRO A 162 8.90 49.20 -3.30
CA PRO A 162 8.09 49.33 -4.52
C PRO A 162 8.05 50.77 -5.07
N PHE A 163 8.50 51.77 -4.31
CA PHE A 163 8.37 53.19 -4.64
C PHE A 163 9.68 53.84 -5.12
N TRP A 164 10.74 53.07 -5.34
CA TRP A 164 11.99 53.63 -5.88
C TRP A 164 11.83 54.07 -7.35
N PRO A 165 12.05 55.36 -7.67
CA PRO A 165 11.83 55.86 -9.02
C PRO A 165 12.90 55.31 -9.95
N ARG A 166 12.50 54.44 -10.88
CA ARG A 166 13.40 53.96 -11.95
C ARG A 166 13.83 55.15 -12.80
N ARG A 167 15.09 55.58 -12.67
CA ARG A 167 15.68 56.54 -13.60
C ARG A 167 15.75 55.89 -14.98
N HIS A 168 14.90 56.33 -15.89
CA HIS A 168 15.01 56.02 -17.31
C HIS A 168 16.30 56.65 -17.84
N TYR A 169 17.29 55.80 -18.14
CA TYR A 169 18.46 56.21 -18.91
C TYR A 169 18.02 56.38 -20.38
N SER A 170 17.89 57.62 -20.85
CA SER A 170 17.78 57.92 -22.27
C SER A 170 19.13 57.63 -22.93
N ARG A 171 19.17 56.60 -23.78
CA ARG A 171 20.32 56.25 -24.61
C ARG A 171 20.41 57.25 -25.77
N TRP A 172 21.53 57.95 -25.88
CA TRP A 172 21.95 58.66 -27.09
C TRP A 172 22.69 57.68 -28.01
#